data_AF-I3V3P3-F1
#
_entry.id   AF-I3V3P3-F1
#
_cell.length_a   1.000
_cell.length_b   1.000
_cell.length_c   1.000
_cell.angle_alpha   90.00
_cell.angle_beta   90.00
_cell.angle_gamma   90.00
#
_symmetry.space_group_name_H-M   'P 1'
#
loop_
_entity.id
_entity.type
_entity.pdbx_description
1 polymer ?
#
loop_
_entity_poly.entity_id
_entity_poly.type
_entity_poly.pdbx_seq_one_letter_code
_entity_poly.pdbx_strand_id
1 'polypeptide(L)'
;MIDTNQMASVPRELLEQALDAAAAVGMQDVADELDRILTPTTAKAAELIDVLPSVAIEGDQLVIRITTECLLHAVTCSPEWPVDYKGAPISIQNGPLLIQEIIHELQREDEQGTNQMHRMLDQAAQDAINNGSEAVSYD
;
A
#
# COMPACT_ATOMS: atom_id res chain seq x y z
N MET A 1 -5.72 12.74 -47.74
CA MET A 1 -4.70 13.36 -46.85
C MET A 1 -4.58 12.44 -45.66
N ILE A 2 -3.45 11.74 -45.54
CA ILE A 2 -3.15 10.82 -44.44
C ILE A 2 -2.11 11.54 -43.60
N ASP A 3 -2.50 12.04 -42.43
CA ASP A 3 -1.56 12.37 -41.35
C ASP A 3 -1.77 11.35 -40.24
N THR A 4 -1.14 10.19 -40.43
CA THR A 4 -0.86 9.22 -39.39
C THR A 4 0.15 9.85 -38.44
N ASN A 5 -0.33 10.38 -37.31
CA ASN A 5 0.50 10.61 -36.14
C ASN A 5 0.90 9.24 -35.56
N GLN A 6 1.85 8.56 -36.22
CA GLN A 6 2.50 7.37 -35.69
C GLN A 6 3.37 7.82 -34.52
N MET A 7 2.90 7.59 -33.29
CA MET A 7 3.79 7.54 -32.14
C MET A 7 4.84 6.45 -32.42
N ALA A 8 6.03 6.85 -32.83
CA ALA A 8 7.15 5.94 -33.01
C ALA A 8 7.51 5.37 -31.63
N SER A 9 7.23 4.09 -31.40
CA SER A 9 7.71 3.38 -30.23
C SER A 9 9.22 3.23 -30.36
N VAL A 10 9.99 3.97 -29.55
CA VAL A 10 11.44 3.83 -29.52
C VAL A 10 11.79 2.52 -28.81
N PRO A 11 12.58 1.62 -29.42
CA PRO A 11 13.10 0.43 -28.77
C PRO A 11 13.87 0.77 -27.49
N ARG A 12 13.64 -0.01 -26.43
CA ARG A 12 14.30 0.17 -25.12
C ARG A 12 15.82 0.21 -25.20
N GLU A 13 16.40 -0.63 -26.04
CA GLU A 13 17.84 -0.72 -26.27
C GLU A 13 18.44 0.61 -26.76
N LEU A 14 17.68 1.37 -27.57
CA LEU A 14 18.12 2.69 -28.05
C LEU A 14 18.01 3.77 -26.96
N LEU A 15 17.04 3.64 -26.06
CA LEU A 15 16.91 4.54 -24.90
C LEU A 15 18.05 4.31 -23.90
N GLU A 16 18.41 3.05 -23.63
CA GLU A 16 19.53 2.69 -22.74
C GLU A 16 20.87 3.20 -23.30
N GLN A 17 21.11 3.04 -24.62
CA GLN A 17 22.28 3.62 -25.28
C GLN A 17 22.31 5.16 -25.23
N ALA A 18 21.15 5.81 -25.31
CA ALA A 18 21.05 7.26 -25.20
C ALA A 18 21.34 7.75 -23.78
N LEU A 19 20.92 7.00 -22.76
CA LEU A 19 21.22 7.29 -21.35
C LEU A 19 22.73 7.22 -21.10
N ASP A 20 23.38 6.14 -21.54
CA ASP A 20 24.84 5.96 -21.42
C ASP A 20 25.60 7.07 -22.12
N ALA A 21 25.16 7.47 -23.32
CA ALA A 21 25.76 8.55 -24.08
C ALA A 21 25.60 9.90 -23.37
N ALA A 22 24.40 10.22 -22.86
CA ALA A 22 24.12 11.47 -22.15
C ALA A 22 24.97 11.60 -20.88
N ALA A 23 25.12 10.52 -20.12
CA ALA A 23 25.99 10.46 -18.96
C ALA A 23 27.47 10.67 -19.34
N ALA A 24 27.94 10.04 -20.43
CA ALA A 24 29.33 10.14 -20.88
C ALA A 24 29.72 11.55 -21.34
N VAL A 25 28.77 12.34 -21.88
CA VAL A 25 29.02 13.73 -22.31
C VAL A 25 28.66 14.78 -21.26
N GLY A 26 28.25 14.36 -20.07
CA GLY A 26 27.93 15.26 -18.94
C GLY A 26 26.61 16.01 -19.07
N MET A 27 25.64 15.49 -19.84
CA MET A 27 24.29 16.05 -19.97
C MET A 27 23.38 15.50 -18.88
N GLN A 28 23.59 15.96 -17.64
CA GLN A 28 22.91 15.41 -16.47
C GLN A 28 21.38 15.50 -16.56
N ASP A 29 20.82 16.64 -17.00
CA ASP A 29 19.37 16.82 -17.11
C ASP A 29 18.72 15.82 -18.09
N VAL A 30 19.44 15.45 -19.15
CA VAL A 30 18.98 14.49 -20.15
C VAL A 30 19.11 13.06 -19.64
N ALA A 31 20.20 12.76 -18.92
CA ALA A 31 20.40 11.48 -18.28
C ALA A 31 19.34 11.21 -17.21
N ASP A 32 18.99 12.21 -16.39
CA ASP A 32 17.98 12.08 -15.35
C ASP A 32 16.58 11.82 -15.94
N GLU A 33 16.23 12.50 -17.05
CA GLU A 33 14.95 12.28 -17.72
C GLU A 33 14.89 10.92 -18.44
N LEU A 34 15.98 10.49 -19.06
CA LEU A 34 16.07 9.15 -19.68
C LEU A 34 16.04 8.04 -18.63
N ASP A 35 16.73 8.22 -17.50
CA ASP A 35 16.67 7.30 -16.36
C ASP A 35 15.25 7.21 -15.82
N ARG A 36 14.51 8.33 -15.72
CA ARG A 36 13.09 8.34 -15.33
C ARG A 36 12.18 7.57 -16.29
N ILE A 37 12.48 7.60 -17.58
CA ILE A 37 11.73 6.87 -18.62
C ILE A 37 12.07 5.36 -18.60
N LEU A 38 13.34 5.02 -18.36
CA LEU A 38 13.88 3.66 -18.40
C LEU A 38 13.71 2.89 -17.09
N THR A 39 13.78 3.60 -15.97
CA THR A 39 13.33 3.08 -14.70
C THR A 39 11.83 2.86 -14.87
N PRO A 40 11.35 1.60 -14.76
CA PRO A 40 9.94 1.41 -14.58
C PRO A 40 9.65 2.18 -13.31
N THR A 41 8.96 3.32 -13.45
CA THR A 41 8.35 3.99 -12.32
C THR A 41 7.67 2.86 -11.56
N THR A 42 8.16 2.52 -10.37
CA THR A 42 7.55 1.56 -9.45
C THR A 42 6.23 2.11 -8.89
N ALA A 43 5.54 2.90 -9.70
CA ALA A 43 4.09 3.00 -9.76
C ALA A 43 3.62 2.47 -11.13
N LYS A 44 4.16 1.33 -11.57
CA LYS A 44 3.25 0.33 -12.10
C LYS A 44 2.38 0.01 -10.90
N ALA A 45 1.23 0.67 -10.82
CA ALA A 45 0.05 0.02 -10.35
C ALA A 45 0.03 -1.32 -11.09
N ALA A 46 0.72 -2.31 -10.53
CA ALA A 46 0.26 -3.66 -10.64
C ALA A 46 -1.23 -3.52 -10.36
N GLU A 47 -2.04 -4.10 -11.23
CA GLU A 47 -3.40 -4.41 -10.90
C GLU A 47 -3.33 -5.22 -9.59
N LEU A 48 -3.23 -4.51 -8.47
CA LEU A 48 -3.59 -4.94 -7.14
C LEU A 48 -5.05 -5.23 -7.39
N ILE A 49 -5.33 -6.49 -7.75
CA ILE A 49 -6.69 -7.00 -7.69
C ILE A 49 -7.13 -6.60 -6.30
N ASP A 50 -8.10 -5.70 -6.31
CA ASP A 50 -8.65 -4.91 -5.22
C ASP A 50 -9.35 -5.86 -4.25
N VAL A 51 -8.57 -6.76 -3.63
CA VAL A 51 -9.07 -7.68 -2.63
C VAL A 51 -9.04 -6.90 -1.33
N LEU A 52 -10.07 -6.07 -1.18
CA LEU A 52 -10.44 -5.50 0.10
C LEU A 52 -10.41 -6.61 1.16
N PRO A 53 -10.05 -6.29 2.42
CA PRO A 53 -10.15 -7.25 3.50
C PRO A 53 -11.55 -7.85 3.52
N SER A 54 -11.63 -9.18 3.60
CA SER A 54 -12.92 -9.85 3.76
C SER A 54 -13.13 -10.22 5.22
N VAL A 55 -14.38 -10.09 5.66
CA VAL A 55 -14.82 -10.45 7.01
C VAL A 55 -15.98 -11.42 6.86
N ALA A 56 -15.87 -12.58 7.49
CA ALA A 56 -16.87 -13.63 7.42
C ALA A 56 -16.98 -14.38 8.76
N ILE A 57 -18.08 -15.11 8.94
CA ILE A 57 -18.21 -16.13 9.98
C ILE A 57 -17.94 -17.49 9.35
N GLU A 58 -16.96 -18.21 9.88
CA GLU A 58 -16.63 -19.57 9.48
C GLU A 58 -16.79 -20.49 10.69
N GLY A 59 -17.85 -21.30 10.71
CA GLY A 59 -18.23 -22.07 11.89
C GLY A 59 -18.67 -21.15 13.02
N ASP A 60 -17.98 -21.22 14.15
CA ASP A 60 -18.18 -20.38 15.34
C ASP A 60 -17.15 -19.24 15.45
N GLN A 61 -16.37 -18.98 14.39
CA GLN A 61 -15.26 -18.03 14.41
C GLN A 61 -15.49 -16.85 13.47
N LEU A 62 -15.19 -15.63 13.96
CA LEU A 62 -15.01 -14.47 13.10
C LEU A 62 -13.65 -14.60 12.39
N VAL A 63 -13.67 -14.58 11.06
CA VAL A 63 -12.47 -14.67 10.23
C VAL A 63 -12.31 -13.40 9.42
N ILE A 64 -11.16 -12.74 9.61
CA ILE A 64 -10.72 -11.59 8.82
C ILE A 64 -9.59 -12.06 7.91
N ARG A 65 -9.76 -11.92 6.59
CA ARG A 65 -8.73 -12.28 5.61
C ARG A 65 -8.28 -11.02 4.88
N ILE A 66 -6.99 -10.73 5.01
CA ILE A 66 -6.31 -9.65 4.31
C ILE A 66 -5.04 -10.23 3.69
N THR A 67 -4.78 -9.91 2.42
CA THR A 67 -3.50 -10.28 1.81
C THR A 67 -2.38 -9.46 2.46
N THR A 68 -1.19 -10.04 2.57
CA THR A 68 -0.03 -9.35 3.14
C THR A 68 0.32 -8.08 2.37
N GLU A 69 0.15 -8.10 1.05
CA GLU A 69 0.32 -6.95 0.17
C GLU A 69 -0.71 -5.85 0.45
N CYS A 70 -2.00 -6.20 0.56
CA CYS A 70 -3.06 -5.26 0.92
C CYS A 70 -2.82 -4.65 2.30
N LEU A 71 -2.40 -5.45 3.29
CA LEU A 71 -2.08 -4.95 4.63
C LEU A 71 -0.94 -3.93 4.59
N LEU A 72 0.17 -4.23 3.92
CA LEU A 72 1.31 -3.31 3.79
C LEU A 72 0.93 -2.03 3.05
N HIS A 73 0.13 -2.15 1.99
CA HIS A 73 -0.37 -0.99 1.27
C HIS A 73 -1.26 -0.12 2.15
N ALA A 74 -2.24 -0.72 2.83
CA ALA A 74 -3.18 -0.01 3.69
C ALA A 74 -2.47 0.78 4.81
N VAL A 75 -1.47 0.18 5.49
CA VAL A 75 -0.75 0.89 6.56
C VAL A 75 0.09 2.04 6.04
N THR A 76 0.72 1.90 4.87
CA THR A 76 1.58 2.95 4.29
C THR A 76 0.81 4.09 3.64
N CYS A 77 -0.44 3.85 3.24
CA CYS A 77 -1.35 4.90 2.77
C CYS A 77 -2.02 5.69 3.89
N SER A 78 -1.85 5.31 5.16
CA SER A 78 -2.39 6.06 6.29
C SER A 78 -1.80 7.48 6.31
N PRO A 79 -2.61 8.54 6.55
CA PRO A 79 -2.09 9.88 6.77
C PRO A 79 -1.22 9.98 8.04
N GLU A 80 -1.33 9.00 8.94
CA GLU A 80 -0.52 8.89 10.16
C GLU A 80 0.75 8.06 9.96
N TRP A 81 1.00 7.56 8.74
CA TRP A 81 2.24 6.83 8.45
C TRP A 81 3.45 7.73 8.75
N PRO A 82 4.42 7.28 9.55
CA PRO A 82 5.49 8.13 10.00
C PRO A 82 6.35 8.63 8.84
N VAL A 83 6.86 9.84 9.00
CA VAL A 83 7.81 10.47 8.09
C VAL A 83 9.21 10.52 8.71
N ASP A 84 10.22 10.55 7.86
CA ASP A 84 11.61 10.74 8.26
C ASP A 84 11.92 12.21 8.63
N TYR A 85 13.18 12.48 8.95
CA TYR A 85 13.64 13.83 9.31
C TYR A 85 13.53 14.87 8.17
N LYS A 86 13.31 14.43 6.92
CA LYS A 86 13.09 15.29 5.75
C LYS A 86 11.61 15.47 5.44
N GLY A 87 10.72 14.84 6.20
CA GLY A 87 9.28 14.86 5.95
C GLY A 87 8.84 13.91 4.84
N ALA A 88 9.70 12.97 4.41
CA ALA A 88 9.32 11.93 3.46
C ALA A 88 8.77 10.70 4.22
N PRO A 89 7.76 9.97 3.70
CA PRO A 89 7.28 8.74 4.31
C PRO A 89 8.40 7.73 4.57
N ILE A 90 8.39 7.07 5.73
CA ILE A 90 9.40 6.03 6.04
C ILE A 90 9.25 4.86 5.07
N SER A 91 10.35 4.47 4.44
CA SER A 91 10.42 3.32 3.53
C SER A 91 10.49 1.99 4.27
N ILE A 92 9.72 1.00 3.82
CA ILE A 92 9.77 -0.37 4.33
C ILE A 92 10.99 -1.10 3.74
N GLN A 93 11.90 -1.56 4.61
CA GLN A 93 13.07 -2.34 4.20
C GLN A 93 12.79 -3.85 4.18
N ASN A 94 11.87 -4.33 5.03
CA ASN A 94 11.52 -5.74 5.16
C ASN A 94 10.02 -5.89 5.48
N GLY A 95 9.20 -6.03 4.43
CA GLY A 95 7.75 -6.15 4.55
C GLY A 95 7.28 -7.36 5.37
N PRO A 96 7.80 -8.59 5.13
CA PRO A 96 7.44 -9.76 5.93
C PRO A 96 7.72 -9.59 7.43
N LEU A 97 8.85 -8.97 7.81
CA LEU A 97 9.15 -8.69 9.21
C LEU A 97 8.15 -7.70 9.81
N LEU A 98 7.87 -6.59 9.10
CA LEU A 98 6.89 -5.60 9.55
C LEU A 98 5.49 -6.22 9.75
N ILE A 99 5.07 -7.15 8.87
CA ILE A 99 3.81 -7.87 9.04
C ILE A 99 3.80 -8.68 10.34
N GLN A 100 4.88 -9.38 10.66
CA GLN A 100 5.00 -10.13 11.91
C GLN A 100 4.93 -9.21 13.12
N GLU A 101 5.58 -8.05 13.05
CA GLU A 101 5.54 -7.04 14.12
C GLU A 101 4.13 -6.45 14.29
N ILE A 102 3.42 -6.15 13.19
CA ILE A 102 2.01 -5.72 13.23
C ILE A 102 1.14 -6.79 13.89
N ILE A 103 1.28 -8.06 13.49
CA ILE A 103 0.52 -9.17 14.10
C ILE A 103 0.81 -9.27 15.60
N HIS A 104 2.08 -9.12 15.99
CA HIS A 104 2.47 -9.11 17.41
C HIS A 104 1.77 -7.99 18.18
N GLU A 105 1.79 -6.76 17.66
CA GLU A 105 1.13 -5.62 18.31
C GLU A 105 -0.40 -5.74 18.34
N LEU A 106 -1.02 -6.37 17.34
CA LEU A 106 -2.46 -6.66 17.36
C LEU A 106 -2.85 -7.67 18.45
N GLN A 107 -1.97 -8.62 18.75
CA GLN A 107 -2.18 -9.68 19.74
C GLN A 107 -1.70 -9.29 21.15
N ARG A 108 -0.84 -8.27 21.26
CA ARG A 108 -0.25 -7.83 22.51
C ARG A 108 -1.31 -7.24 23.43
N GLU A 109 -1.41 -7.81 24.62
CA GLU A 109 -2.27 -7.31 25.69
C GLU A 109 -1.60 -6.15 26.46
N ASP A 110 -2.42 -5.20 26.90
CA ASP A 110 -2.04 -4.17 27.86
C ASP A 110 -2.26 -4.66 29.31
N GLU A 111 -2.02 -3.78 30.28
CA GLU A 111 -2.13 -4.09 31.71
C GLU A 111 -3.55 -4.51 32.14
N GLN A 112 -4.56 -4.24 31.31
CA GLN A 112 -5.95 -4.60 31.56
C GLN A 112 -6.36 -5.89 30.84
N GLY A 113 -5.42 -6.56 30.16
CA GLY A 113 -5.70 -7.76 29.37
C GLY A 113 -6.46 -7.47 28.07
N THR A 114 -6.42 -6.22 27.58
CA THR A 114 -7.04 -5.86 26.30
C THR A 114 -6.00 -5.59 25.22
N ASN A 115 -6.38 -5.73 23.95
CA ASN A 115 -5.49 -5.52 22.80
C ASN A 115 -6.21 -4.68 21.74
N GLN A 116 -5.50 -4.38 20.65
CA GLN A 116 -6.04 -3.55 19.57
C GLN A 116 -7.25 -4.19 18.87
N MET A 117 -7.31 -5.53 18.80
CA MET A 117 -8.44 -6.23 18.21
C MET A 117 -9.72 -6.02 19.02
N HIS A 118 -9.66 -6.08 20.35
CA HIS A 118 -10.83 -5.79 21.18
C HIS A 118 -11.36 -4.38 20.92
N ARG A 119 -10.48 -3.37 20.89
CA ARG A 119 -10.87 -1.97 20.65
C ARG A 119 -11.52 -1.79 19.27
N MET A 120 -10.98 -2.46 18.25
CA MET A 120 -11.57 -2.46 16.91
C MET A 120 -12.99 -3.06 16.92
N LEU A 121 -13.19 -4.18 17.63
CA LEU A 121 -14.48 -4.84 17.73
C LEU A 121 -15.48 -4.02 18.56
N ASP A 122 -15.04 -3.39 19.65
CA ASP A 122 -15.86 -2.50 20.47
C ASP A 122 -16.38 -1.32 19.64
N GLN A 123 -15.51 -0.70 18.84
CA GLN A 123 -15.90 0.39 17.95
C GLN A 123 -16.89 -0.09 16.88
N ALA A 124 -16.63 -1.23 16.25
CA ALA A 124 -17.55 -1.78 15.24
C ALA A 124 -18.93 -2.14 15.82
N ALA A 125 -18.97 -2.67 17.05
CA ALA A 125 -20.22 -2.94 17.76
C ALA A 125 -20.98 -1.65 18.08
N GLN A 126 -20.28 -0.63 18.59
CA GLN A 126 -20.87 0.68 18.87
C GLN A 126 -21.43 1.33 17.61
N ASP A 127 -20.70 1.27 16.49
CA ASP A 127 -21.16 1.80 15.21
C ASP A 127 -22.39 1.05 14.68
N ALA A 128 -22.43 -0.28 14.83
CA ALA A 128 -23.61 -1.07 14.45
C ALA A 128 -24.85 -0.65 15.26
N ILE A 129 -24.70 -0.44 16.57
CA ILE A 129 -25.79 0.04 17.45
C ILE A 129 -26.21 1.45 17.04
N ASN A 130 -25.25 2.36 16.85
CA ASN A 130 -25.53 3.75 16.46
C ASN A 130 -26.23 3.85 15.10
N ASN A 131 -25.96 2.91 14.20
CA ASN A 131 -26.61 2.79 12.89
C ASN A 131 -27.99 2.10 12.96
N GLY A 132 -28.53 1.88 14.16
CA GLY A 132 -29.89 1.37 14.36
C GLY A 132 -29.97 -0.14 14.26
N SER A 133 -29.01 -0.87 14.83
CA SER A 133 -29.06 -2.32 14.92
C SER A 133 -30.41 -2.79 15.50
N GLU A 134 -31.11 -3.65 14.77
CA GLU A 134 -32.37 -4.29 15.18
C GLU A 134 -32.14 -5.44 16.16
N ALA A 135 -30.88 -5.85 16.35
CA ALA A 135 -30.52 -6.98 17.21
C ALA A 135 -30.43 -6.60 18.71
N VAL A 136 -30.57 -5.32 19.06
CA VAL A 136 -30.49 -4.82 20.44
C VAL A 136 -31.74 -4.02 20.80
N SER A 137 -32.12 -4.06 22.08
CA SER A 137 -33.19 -3.21 22.64
C SER A 137 -32.60 -1.90 23.16
N TYR A 138 -33.35 -0.80 23.01
CA TYR A 138 -32.96 0.55 23.44
C TYR A 138 -33.79 1.04 24.64
N ASP A 139 -34.37 0.11 25.40
CA ASP A 139 -35.24 0.41 26.57
C ASP A 139 -34.64 1.43 27.54
#